data_AF-A0A9E5LKT0-F1
#
_entry.id   AF-A0A9E5LKT0-F1
#
_cell.length_a   1.000
_cell.length_b   1.000
_cell.length_c   1.000
_cell.angle_alpha   90.00
_cell.angle_beta   90.00
_cell.angle_gamma   90.00
#
_symmetry.space_group_name_H-M   'P 1'
#
loop_
_entity.id
_entity.type
_entity.pdbx_description
1 polymer ?
#
loop_
_entity_poly.entity_id
_entity_poly.type
_entity_poly.pdbx_seq_one_letter_code
_entity_poly.pdbx_strand_id
1 'polypeptide(L)'
;RSLHGLSRTLVANMVEGVTNGYTLTIEIVGVGYRVAEKGKDLEFQLGYSHNIQFPAPEGITFKVESPTKFHISGIDKQLVGEVAAKVKKLRKADPYKGKGLRLSGEVVRRKQGKTGKK
;
A
#
# COMPACT_ATOMS: atom_id res chain seq x y z
N ARG A 1 16.73 -4.77 -29.10
CA ARG A 1 16.31 -3.39 -28.75
C ARG A 1 15.60 -3.32 -27.38
N SER A 2 14.76 -4.30 -27.00
CA SER A 2 13.97 -4.28 -25.76
C SER A 2 14.80 -4.28 -24.46
N LEU A 3 15.91 -5.02 -24.41
CA LEU A 3 16.78 -5.07 -23.23
C LEU A 3 17.45 -3.73 -22.91
N HIS A 4 17.85 -2.97 -23.93
CA HIS A 4 18.55 -1.70 -23.75
C HIS A 4 17.68 -0.66 -23.00
N GLY A 5 16.39 -0.58 -23.32
CA GLY A 5 15.45 0.30 -22.62
C GLY A 5 15.22 -0.12 -21.17
N LEU A 6 15.10 -1.43 -20.93
CA LEU A 6 14.94 -1.99 -19.59
C LEU A 6 16.16 -1.69 -18.71
N SER A 7 17.37 -2.01 -19.18
CA SER A 7 18.61 -1.81 -18.42
C SER A 7 18.83 -0.34 -18.07
N ARG A 8 18.59 0.58 -19.02
CA ARG A 8 18.65 2.02 -18.76
C ARG A 8 17.70 2.43 -17.63
N THR A 9 16.47 1.92 -17.66
CA THR A 9 15.43 2.26 -16.67
C THR A 9 15.76 1.70 -15.29
N LEU A 10 16.28 0.47 -15.22
CA LEU A 10 16.72 -0.13 -13.94
C LEU A 10 17.85 0.70 -13.31
N VAL A 11 18.87 1.09 -14.08
CA VAL A 11 19.96 1.93 -13.57
C VAL A 11 19.46 3.31 -13.13
N ALA A 12 18.59 3.95 -13.91
CA ALA A 12 18.02 5.24 -13.55
C ALA A 12 17.21 5.16 -12.24
N ASN A 13 16.39 4.12 -12.06
CA ASN A 13 15.63 3.91 -10.82
C ASN A 13 16.57 3.67 -9.62
N MET A 14 17.69 2.95 -9.79
CA MET A 14 18.66 2.77 -8.71
C MET A 14 19.28 4.09 -8.26
N VAL A 15 19.68 4.95 -9.21
CA VAL A 15 20.25 6.28 -8.93
C VAL A 15 19.25 7.21 -8.24
N GLU A 16 18.01 7.25 -8.73
CA GLU A 16 16.92 8.03 -8.11
C GLU A 16 16.58 7.50 -6.71
N GLY A 17 16.59 6.18 -6.53
CA GLY A 17 16.34 5.52 -5.25
C GLY A 17 17.33 5.90 -4.16
N VAL A 18 18.63 5.97 -4.45
CA VAL A 18 19.64 6.38 -3.45
C VAL A 18 19.68 7.89 -3.21
N THR A 19 19.26 8.70 -4.18
CA THR A 19 19.31 10.17 -4.05
C THR A 19 18.07 10.72 -3.35
N ASN A 20 16.88 10.31 -3.80
CA ASN A 20 15.61 10.86 -3.33
C ASN A 20 14.78 9.85 -2.51
N GLY A 21 15.01 8.55 -2.73
CA GLY A 21 14.17 7.49 -2.16
C GLY A 21 12.80 7.39 -2.83
N TYR A 22 12.11 6.28 -2.59
CA TYR A 22 10.75 6.05 -3.04
C TYR A 22 9.81 5.98 -1.85
N THR A 23 8.66 6.62 -1.97
CA THR A 23 7.59 6.56 -0.97
C THR A 23 6.25 6.32 -1.64
N LEU A 24 5.52 5.31 -1.15
CA LEU A 24 4.14 5.04 -1.53
C LEU A 24 3.23 5.25 -0.32
N THR A 25 2.17 6.01 -0.54
CA THR A 25 1.17 6.29 0.49
C THR A 25 -0.03 5.38 0.31
N ILE A 26 -0.45 4.73 1.40
CA ILE A 26 -1.64 3.88 1.44
C ILE A 26 -2.67 4.54 2.36
N GLU A 27 -3.92 4.57 1.87
CA GLU A 27 -5.09 5.02 2.61
C GLU A 27 -5.98 3.84 2.97
N ILE A 28 -6.46 3.85 4.21
CA ILE A 28 -7.37 2.88 4.78
C ILE A 28 -8.75 3.51 4.85
N VAL A 29 -9.73 2.86 4.22
CA VAL A 29 -11.13 3.30 4.27
C VAL A 29 -11.99 2.21 4.86
N GLY A 30 -12.65 2.52 5.97
CA GLY A 30 -13.52 1.59 6.65
C GLY A 30 -13.72 2.02 8.10
N VAL A 31 -14.92 1.81 8.61
CA VAL A 31 -15.22 2.07 10.03
C VAL A 31 -14.54 0.98 10.86
N GLY A 32 -13.77 1.38 11.87
CA GLY A 32 -13.00 0.46 12.71
C GLY A 32 -11.74 -0.10 12.07
N TYR A 33 -11.38 0.34 10.85
CA TYR A 33 -10.13 -0.07 10.22
C TYR A 33 -9.02 0.89 10.62
N ARG A 34 -7.92 0.34 11.13
CA ARG A 34 -6.75 1.14 11.51
C ARG A 34 -5.45 0.38 11.36
N VAL A 35 -4.38 1.13 11.22
CA VAL A 35 -3.00 0.65 11.32
C VAL A 35 -2.33 1.28 12.55
N ALA A 36 -1.48 0.50 13.21
CA ALA A 36 -0.63 0.95 14.29
C ALA A 36 0.82 0.51 14.03
N GLU A 37 1.78 1.33 14.44
CA GLU A 37 3.20 0.95 14.43
C GLU A 37 3.50 0.06 15.62
N LYS A 38 4.23 -1.03 15.39
CA LYS A 38 4.70 -1.94 16.41
C LYS A 38 6.21 -2.10 16.28
N GLY A 39 6.94 -1.08 16.74
CA GLY A 39 8.38 -0.99 16.54
C GLY A 39 8.69 -0.77 15.05
N LYS A 40 9.29 -1.77 14.39
CA LYS A 40 9.54 -1.73 12.95
C LYS A 40 8.37 -2.26 12.12
N ASP A 41 7.50 -3.05 12.73
CA ASP A 41 6.42 -3.75 12.04
C ASP A 41 5.13 -2.94 12.05
N LEU A 42 4.18 -3.33 11.22
CA LEU A 42 2.83 -2.77 11.21
C LEU A 42 1.84 -3.76 11.79
N GLU A 43 0.91 -3.27 12.60
CA GLU A 43 -0.23 -4.03 13.08
C GLU A 43 -1.52 -3.48 12.48
N PHE A 44 -2.25 -4.33 11.77
CA PHE A 44 -3.47 -3.99 11.05
C PHE A 44 -4.70 -4.52 11.76
N GLN A 45 -5.69 -3.64 11.94
CA GLN A 45 -7.05 -4.00 12.31
C GLN A 45 -7.95 -3.72 11.10
N LEU A 46 -8.32 -4.76 10.35
CA LEU A 46 -9.09 -4.65 9.10
C LEU A 46 -10.46 -5.35 9.18
N GLY A 47 -10.97 -5.53 10.39
CA GLY A 47 -12.24 -6.23 10.65
C GLY A 47 -12.15 -7.75 10.57
N TYR A 48 -10.94 -8.32 10.68
CA TYR A 48 -10.72 -9.73 10.98
C TYR A 48 -10.85 -9.96 12.49
N SER A 49 -11.09 -11.21 12.92
CA SER A 49 -11.23 -11.55 14.34
C SER A 49 -9.94 -11.37 15.15
N HIS A 50 -8.79 -11.32 14.48
CA HIS A 50 -7.48 -11.07 15.09
C HIS A 50 -6.75 -9.96 14.33
N ASN A 51 -5.79 -9.32 15.00
CA ASN A 51 -4.93 -8.32 14.38
C ASN A 51 -3.90 -8.99 13.48
N ILE A 52 -3.63 -8.39 12.33
CA ILE A 52 -2.64 -8.90 11.39
C ILE A 52 -1.34 -8.14 11.61
N GLN A 53 -0.28 -8.84 12.01
CA GLN A 53 1.07 -8.28 12.07
C GLN A 53 1.73 -8.43 10.71
N PHE A 54 2.33 -7.35 10.22
CA PHE A 54 3.04 -7.29 8.96
C PHE A 54 4.50 -6.89 9.23
N PRO A 55 5.45 -7.83 9.11
CA PRO A 55 6.85 -7.55 9.39
C PRO A 55 7.44 -6.64 8.31
N ALA A 56 8.29 -5.71 8.71
CA ALA A 56 9.04 -4.88 7.76
C ALA A 56 10.17 -5.70 7.12
N PRO A 57 10.16 -5.89 5.78
CA PRO A 57 11.30 -6.49 5.10
C PRO A 57 12.48 -5.50 5.08
N GLU A 58 13.68 -6.04 4.89
CA GLU A 58 14.92 -5.25 4.93
C GLU A 58 14.89 -4.09 3.92
N GLY A 59 15.38 -2.92 4.34
CA GLY A 59 15.44 -1.73 3.48
C GLY A 59 14.12 -0.98 3.31
N ILE A 60 13.05 -1.37 4.01
CA ILE A 60 11.77 -0.65 4.04
C ILE A 60 11.50 -0.07 5.42
N THR A 61 11.03 1.17 5.42
CA THR A 61 10.59 1.90 6.60
C THR A 61 9.10 2.21 6.46
N PHE A 62 8.36 1.97 7.53
CA PHE A 62 6.96 2.37 7.63
C PHE A 62 6.83 3.64 8.48
N LYS A 63 5.94 4.53 8.06
CA LYS A 63 5.57 5.72 8.83
C LYS A 63 4.07 5.91 8.80
N VAL A 64 3.43 5.84 9.95
CA VAL A 64 1.98 6.04 10.13
C VAL A 64 1.74 7.52 10.44
N GLU A 65 1.19 8.25 9.48
CA GLU A 65 0.76 9.66 9.70
C GLU A 65 -0.53 9.72 10.51
N SER A 66 -1.45 8.81 10.21
CA SER A 66 -2.71 8.69 10.92
C SER A 66 -3.16 7.23 10.93
N PRO A 67 -4.08 6.84 11.83
CA PRO A 67 -4.60 5.48 11.86
C PRO A 67 -5.19 5.02 10.52
N THR A 68 -5.52 5.94 9.61
CA THR A 68 -6.08 5.67 8.28
C THR A 68 -5.11 5.97 7.13
N LYS A 69 -3.91 6.47 7.38
CA LYS A 69 -2.94 6.82 6.33
C LYS A 69 -1.51 6.54 6.78
N PHE A 70 -0.79 5.78 5.97
CA PHE A 70 0.60 5.45 6.24
C PHE A 70 1.44 5.42 4.95
N HIS A 71 2.75 5.49 5.14
CA HIS A 71 3.75 5.58 4.10
C HIS A 71 4.68 4.38 4.17
N ILE A 72 5.00 3.85 2.99
CA ILE A 72 6.00 2.82 2.78
C ILE A 72 7.15 3.51 2.05
N SER A 73 8.28 3.65 2.73
CA SER A 73 9.47 4.31 2.18
C SER A 73 10.62 3.32 2.05
N GLY A 74 11.42 3.46 1.00
CA GLY A 74 12.58 2.61 0.76
C GLY A 74 13.42 3.09 -0.41
N ILE A 75 14.59 2.47 -0.59
CA ILE A 75 15.56 2.83 -1.64
C ILE A 75 15.20 2.13 -2.96
N ASP A 76 14.72 0.89 -2.90
CA ASP A 76 14.37 0.11 -4.09
C ASP A 76 12.88 0.28 -4.46
N LYS A 77 12.65 0.78 -5.68
CA LYS A 77 11.34 0.96 -6.27
C LYS A 77 10.55 -0.35 -6.38
N GLN A 78 11.21 -1.45 -6.73
CA GLN A 78 10.56 -2.74 -6.90
C GLN A 78 10.07 -3.26 -5.54
N LEU A 79 10.95 -3.25 -4.55
CA LEU A 79 10.63 -3.72 -3.20
C LEU A 79 9.50 -2.88 -2.57
N VAL A 80 9.56 -1.56 -2.67
CA VAL A 80 8.51 -0.65 -2.16
C VAL A 80 7.17 -0.95 -2.82
N GLY A 81 7.14 -1.16 -4.14
CA GLY A 81 5.94 -1.55 -4.87
C GLY A 81 5.40 -2.92 -4.49
N GLU A 82 6.27 -3.91 -4.30
CA GLU A 82 5.91 -5.27 -3.90
C GLU A 82 5.29 -5.28 -2.50
N VAL A 83 5.89 -4.56 -1.55
CA VAL A 83 5.36 -4.47 -0.19
C VAL A 83 4.03 -3.74 -0.16
N ALA A 84 3.88 -2.64 -0.90
CA ALA A 84 2.59 -1.97 -1.05
C ALA A 84 1.51 -2.91 -1.61
N ALA A 85 1.86 -3.74 -2.60
CA ALA A 85 0.95 -4.74 -3.16
C ALA A 85 0.59 -5.85 -2.16
N LYS A 86 1.56 -6.34 -1.37
CA LYS A 86 1.32 -7.33 -0.30
C LYS A 86 0.38 -6.79 0.76
N VAL A 87 0.59 -5.55 1.20
CA VAL A 87 -0.29 -4.88 2.17
C VAL A 87 -1.70 -4.71 1.59
N LYS A 88 -1.83 -4.24 0.35
CA LYS A 88 -3.13 -4.13 -0.33
C LYS A 88 -3.85 -5.47 -0.48
N LYS A 89 -3.12 -6.58 -0.62
CA LYS A 89 -3.68 -7.93 -0.72
C LYS A 89 -4.40 -8.35 0.57
N LEU A 90 -4.02 -7.82 1.73
CA LEU A 90 -4.68 -8.11 3.01
C LEU A 90 -6.17 -7.76 2.96
N ARG A 91 -6.52 -6.58 2.45
CA ARG A 91 -7.91 -6.15 2.31
C ARG A 91 -8.05 -5.21 1.12
N LYS A 92 -8.36 -5.77 -0.05
CA LYS A 92 -8.60 -4.99 -1.27
C LYS A 92 -9.82 -4.08 -1.11
N ALA A 93 -9.80 -2.92 -1.75
CA ALA A 93 -10.94 -2.02 -1.80
C ALA A 93 -12.15 -2.68 -2.48
N ASP A 94 -13.27 -2.71 -1.76
CA ASP A 94 -14.54 -3.27 -2.23
C ASP A 94 -15.16 -2.40 -3.35
N PRO A 95 -15.77 -3.01 -4.40
CA PRO A 95 -16.33 -2.29 -5.55
C PRO A 95 -17.63 -1.53 -5.28
N TYR A 96 -18.27 -1.68 -4.13
CA TYR A 96 -19.50 -0.97 -3.76
C TYR A 96 -19.21 0.20 -2.83
N LYS A 97 -18.58 -0.09 -1.68
CA LYS A 97 -18.34 0.92 -0.63
C LYS A 97 -16.92 1.48 -0.65
N GLY A 98 -16.01 0.92 -1.44
CA GLY A 98 -14.60 1.33 -1.47
C GLY A 98 -13.88 1.07 -0.14
N LYS A 99 -14.41 0.17 0.70
CA LYS A 99 -13.79 -0.18 1.99
C LYS A 99 -12.59 -1.10 1.76
N GLY A 100 -11.48 -0.81 2.42
CA GLY A 100 -10.23 -1.55 2.32
C GLY A 100 -9.02 -0.62 2.20
N LEU A 101 -7.92 -1.21 1.78
CA LEU A 101 -6.64 -0.56 1.54
C LEU A 101 -6.54 -0.16 0.07
N ARG A 102 -6.12 1.08 -0.19
CA ARG A 102 -5.87 1.60 -1.53
C ARG A 102 -4.66 2.52 -1.54
N LEU A 103 -4.06 2.70 -2.72
CA LEU A 103 -3.03 3.72 -2.88
C LEU A 103 -3.68 5.11 -2.81
N SER A 104 -2.94 6.08 -2.29
CA SER A 104 -3.36 7.48 -2.29
C SER A 104 -3.68 7.93 -3.73
N GLY A 105 -4.88 8.49 -3.93
CA GLY A 105 -5.34 8.92 -5.26
C GLY A 105 -5.85 7.80 -6.18
N GLU A 106 -5.88 6.53 -5.75
CA GLU A 106 -6.43 5.44 -6.56
C GLU A 106 -7.96 5.56 -6.72
N VAL A 107 -8.41 5.59 -7.98
CA VAL A 107 -9.84 5.64 -8.33
C VAL A 107 -10.46 4.24 -8.22
N VAL A 108 -11.24 4.02 -7.16
CA VAL A 108 -12.03 2.79 -6.99
C VAL A 108 -13.35 2.93 -7.74
N ARG A 109 -13.54 2.15 -8.81
CA ARG A 109 -14.83 2.09 -9.53
C ARG A 109 -15.92 1.58 -8.59
N ARG A 110 -16.89 2.45 -8.29
CA ARG A 110 -18.05 2.12 -7.45
C ARG A 110 -19.21 1.60 -8.30
N LYS A 111 -19.68 0.40 -8.01
CA LYS A 111 -20.93 -0.16 -8.54
C LYS A 111 -22.08 0.24 -7.63
N GLN A 112 -23.25 0.49 -8.22
CA GLN A 112 -24.46 0.70 -7.44
C GLN A 112 -24.81 -0.59 -6.69
N GLY A 113 -25.02 -0.47 -5.38
CA GLY A 113 -25.51 -1.56 -4.54
C GLY A 113 -27.03 -1.49 -4.41
N LYS A 114 -27.68 -2.66 -4.29
CA LYS A 114 -29.14 -2.81 -4.12
C LYS A 114 -29.99 -2.36 -5.32
N THR A 115 -29.64 -2.80 -6.53
CA THR A 115 -30.48 -2.64 -7.73
C THR A 115 -31.62 -3.65 -7.78
N GLY A 116 -32.34 -3.80 -6.66
CA GLY A 116 -33.63 -4.48 -6.57
C GLY A 116 -34.70 -3.42 -6.35
N LYS A 117 -34.93 -2.58 -7.36
CA LYS A 117 -36.09 -1.68 -7.37
C LYS A 117 -36.57 -1.44 -8.81
N LYS A 118 -36.98 -2.54 -9.44
CA LYS A 118 -38.26 -2.75 -10.13
C LYS A 118 -38.39 -4.24 -10.39
#